data_AF-A0A074WQR4-F1
#
_entry.id   AF-A0A074WQR4-F1
#
_cell.length_a   1.000
_cell.length_b   1.000
_cell.length_c   1.000
_cell.angle_alpha   90.00
_cell.angle_beta   90.00
_cell.angle_gamma   90.00
#
_symmetry.space_group_name_H-M   'P 1'
#
loop_
_entity.id
_entity.type
_entity.pdbx_description
1 polymer ?
#
loop_
_entity_poly.entity_id
_entity_poly.type
_entity_poly.pdbx_seq_one_letter_code
_entity_poly.pdbx_strand_id
1 'polypeptide(L)'
;MPLTETELKLVESMFMNNHSVKTVLQIMPHAVMSTLYRQKKTFDTYGSIHKPGTTSKRRLRKPTVPDAEADASPADSESPQPKDHLSESDRTVEMLFSQGCSVRVVQSWFPNKPKSSLYRMQKNFQAYGSVRKPELMYKKKGRPSAVTPEMKEWLMELVKDGKEMWQRDLVYELFTKFGVFVSASTISRLLKEQNVVKKMGSVESVDTDMASDDEEDEDEDTPVTNPNLDPLLRWA
;
A
#
# COMPACT_ATOMS: atom_id res chain seq x y z
N MET A 1 7.80 -33.16 11.42
CA MET A 1 6.55 -32.81 12.13
C MET A 1 6.70 -31.42 12.74
N PRO A 2 5.65 -30.61 12.86
CA PRO A 2 5.71 -29.38 13.65
C PRO A 2 5.96 -29.73 15.12
N LEU A 3 6.80 -28.94 15.80
CA LEU A 3 7.07 -29.10 17.23
C LEU A 3 5.82 -28.73 18.03
N THR A 4 5.48 -29.56 19.01
CA THR A 4 4.40 -29.31 19.97
C THR A 4 4.75 -28.17 20.93
N GLU A 5 3.77 -27.59 21.61
CA GLU A 5 4.00 -26.46 22.51
C GLU A 5 4.93 -26.82 23.70
N THR A 6 4.83 -28.04 24.20
CA THR A 6 5.69 -28.57 25.26
C THR A 6 7.15 -28.71 24.80
N GLU A 7 7.34 -29.19 23.58
CA GLU A 7 8.65 -29.28 22.93
C GLU A 7 9.26 -27.91 22.66
N LEU A 8 8.46 -26.92 22.27
CA LEU A 8 8.93 -25.54 22.12
C LEU A 8 9.45 -24.99 23.46
N LYS A 9 8.72 -25.17 24.56
CA LYS A 9 9.17 -24.77 25.90
C LYS A 9 10.48 -25.45 26.32
N LEU A 10 10.65 -26.73 25.96
CA LEU A 10 11.90 -27.45 26.18
C LEU A 10 13.06 -26.88 25.34
N VAL A 11 12.83 -26.57 24.07
CA VAL A 11 13.84 -25.93 23.21
C VAL A 11 14.24 -24.55 23.75
N GLU A 12 13.28 -23.77 24.25
CA GLU A 12 13.53 -22.47 24.86
C GLU A 12 14.37 -22.58 26.13
N SER A 13 14.04 -23.52 27.04
CA SER A 13 14.84 -23.75 28.25
C SER A 13 16.26 -24.24 27.93
N MET A 14 16.41 -25.06 26.89
CA MET A 14 17.73 -25.47 26.40
C MET A 14 18.55 -24.28 25.88
N PHE A 15 17.93 -23.35 25.16
CA PHE A 15 18.62 -22.14 24.70
C PHE A 15 18.96 -21.17 25.83
N MET A 16 18.12 -21.07 26.87
CA MET A 16 18.43 -20.33 28.11
C MET A 16 19.66 -20.88 28.82
N ASN A 17 19.85 -22.20 28.78
CA ASN A 17 21.02 -22.89 29.32
C ASN A 17 22.23 -22.91 28.36
N ASN A 18 22.25 -22.05 27.33
CA ASN A 18 23.32 -21.94 26.33
C ASN A 18 23.62 -23.22 25.52
N HIS A 19 22.66 -24.14 25.41
CA HIS A 19 22.85 -25.32 24.56
C HIS A 19 22.84 -24.96 23.07
N SER A 20 23.67 -25.65 22.30
CA SER A 20 23.75 -25.49 20.85
C SER A 20 22.59 -26.20 20.13
N VAL A 21 22.26 -25.76 18.91
CA VAL A 21 21.25 -26.41 18.06
C VAL A 21 21.56 -27.89 17.83
N LYS A 22 22.85 -28.27 17.75
CA LYS A 22 23.27 -29.67 17.60
C LYS A 22 22.91 -30.51 18.83
N THR A 23 23.07 -29.94 20.02
CA THR A 23 22.71 -30.58 21.29
C THR A 23 21.20 -30.77 21.39
N VAL A 24 20.42 -29.75 20.98
CA VAL A 24 18.95 -29.85 20.93
C VAL A 24 18.51 -30.94 19.95
N LEU A 25 19.14 -31.04 18.78
CA LEU A 25 18.82 -32.08 17.80
C LEU A 25 19.16 -33.50 18.30
N GLN A 26 20.18 -33.65 19.14
CA GLN A 26 20.54 -34.94 19.73
C GLN A 26 19.47 -35.43 20.72
N ILE A 27 18.81 -34.51 21.43
CA ILE A 27 17.69 -34.80 22.33
C ILE A 27 16.38 -34.96 21.54
N MET A 28 16.26 -34.24 20.41
CA MET A 28 15.06 -34.21 19.58
C MET A 28 15.38 -34.54 18.11
N PRO A 29 15.65 -35.82 17.79
CA PRO A 29 16.08 -36.21 16.44
C PRO A 29 14.97 -36.07 15.39
N HIS A 30 13.71 -36.01 15.80
CA HIS A 30 12.56 -35.77 14.92
C HIS A 30 12.34 -34.28 14.59
N ALA A 31 13.02 -33.37 15.28
CA ALA A 31 12.97 -31.95 15.01
C ALA A 31 13.73 -31.62 13.72
N VAL A 32 13.15 -30.77 12.87
CA VAL A 32 13.81 -30.38 11.63
C VAL A 32 14.94 -29.38 11.94
N MET A 33 16.15 -29.66 11.46
CA MET A 33 17.32 -28.79 11.70
C MET A 33 17.05 -27.31 11.37
N SER A 34 16.40 -27.03 10.25
CA SER A 34 16.07 -25.66 9.81
C SER A 34 15.10 -24.94 10.75
N THR A 35 14.18 -25.68 11.40
CA THR A 35 13.24 -25.08 12.37
C THR A 35 13.96 -24.70 13.65
N LEU A 36 14.90 -25.52 14.13
CA LEU A 36 15.72 -25.22 15.30
C LEU A 36 16.63 -24.02 15.08
N TYR A 37 17.28 -23.90 13.91
CA TYR A 37 18.07 -22.71 13.57
C TYR A 37 17.22 -21.44 13.52
N ARG A 38 15.99 -21.53 12.98
CA ARG A 38 15.06 -20.41 12.95
C ARG A 38 14.62 -20.00 14.36
N GLN A 39 14.38 -20.95 15.25
CA GLN A 39 14.03 -20.70 16.65
C GLN A 39 15.21 -20.09 17.40
N LYS A 40 16.43 -20.62 17.23
CA LYS A 40 17.64 -20.06 17.82
C LYS A 40 17.86 -18.61 17.38
N LYS A 41 17.70 -18.31 16.10
CA LYS A 41 17.77 -16.93 15.59
C LYS A 41 16.71 -16.02 16.23
N THR A 42 15.49 -16.52 16.41
CA THR A 42 14.41 -15.75 17.04
C THR A 42 14.71 -15.48 18.51
N PHE A 43 15.19 -16.51 19.23
CA PHE A 43 15.64 -16.43 20.60
C PHE A 43 16.81 -15.44 20.78
N ASP A 44 17.83 -15.52 19.93
CA ASP A 44 18.99 -14.60 19.99
C ASP A 44 18.58 -13.14 19.69
N THR A 45 17.48 -12.93 18.96
CA THR A 45 16.97 -11.59 18.62
C THR A 45 16.04 -11.02 19.69
N TYR A 46 15.18 -11.86 20.30
CA TYR A 46 14.07 -11.41 21.14
C TYR A 46 14.10 -11.96 22.58
N GLY A 47 15.06 -12.82 22.93
CA GLY A 47 15.10 -13.52 24.20
C GLY A 47 14.02 -14.59 24.36
N SER A 48 13.21 -14.85 23.34
CA SER A 48 12.18 -15.89 23.34
C SER A 48 11.99 -16.48 21.94
N ILE A 49 11.57 -17.74 21.89
CA ILE A 49 11.22 -18.41 20.63
C ILE A 49 9.79 -18.04 20.16
N HIS A 50 8.96 -17.51 21.06
CA HIS A 50 7.64 -17.00 20.70
C HIS A 50 7.81 -15.68 19.96
N LYS A 51 7.23 -15.58 18.75
CA LYS A 51 7.18 -14.30 18.05
C LYS A 51 6.40 -13.33 18.94
N PRO A 52 6.93 -12.14 19.28
CA PRO A 52 6.10 -11.14 19.91
C PRO A 52 4.88 -10.92 19.02
N GLY A 53 3.69 -10.97 19.62
CA GLY A 53 2.43 -10.75 18.92
C GLY A 53 2.57 -9.53 18.02
N THR A 54 2.19 -9.67 16.76
CA THR A 54 2.34 -8.62 15.76
C THR A 54 1.42 -7.46 16.10
N THR A 55 1.80 -6.64 17.07
CA THR A 55 1.27 -5.29 17.17
C THR A 55 1.93 -4.50 16.04
N SER A 56 1.06 -4.01 15.16
CA SER A 56 1.31 -3.14 14.03
C SER A 56 2.64 -2.40 14.10
N LYS A 57 3.56 -2.67 13.15
CA LYS A 57 4.75 -1.84 12.93
C LYS A 57 4.32 -0.46 12.42
N ARG A 58 3.81 0.39 13.32
CA ARG A 58 3.78 1.84 13.11
C ARG A 58 5.23 2.27 13.05
N ARG A 59 5.74 2.51 11.83
CA ARG A 59 7.08 3.06 11.60
C ARG A 59 7.19 4.33 12.44
N LEU A 60 8.02 4.30 13.48
CA LEU A 60 8.37 5.47 14.27
C LEU A 60 9.07 6.45 13.32
N ARG A 61 8.38 7.53 12.94
CA ARG A 61 9.01 8.66 12.26
C ARG A 61 9.91 9.35 13.27
N LYS A 62 11.14 9.68 12.87
CA LYS A 62 12.02 10.56 13.66
C LYS A 62 11.30 11.89 13.93
N PRO A 63 11.44 12.48 15.12
CA PRO A 63 10.90 13.81 15.38
C PRO A 63 11.63 14.83 14.51
N THR A 64 10.86 15.60 13.75
CA THR A 64 11.34 16.79 13.05
C THR A 64 11.39 17.91 14.08
N VAL A 65 12.57 18.48 14.29
CA VAL A 65 12.76 19.72 15.07
C VAL A 65 12.16 20.88 14.24
N PRO A 66 11.30 21.73 14.82
CA PRO A 66 10.85 22.94 14.14
C PRO A 66 11.92 24.02 14.30
N ASP A 67 12.62 24.35 13.22
CA ASP A 67 13.32 25.62 13.13
C ASP A 67 12.33 26.72 12.72
N ALA A 68 12.44 27.82 13.44
CA ALA A 68 11.53 28.95 13.45
C ALA A 68 11.81 29.95 12.31
N GLU A 69 10.80 30.77 12.04
CA GLU A 69 10.84 32.08 11.35
C GLU A 69 11.10 32.03 9.83
N ALA A 70 10.00 31.94 9.08
CA ALA A 70 9.93 32.39 7.69
C ALA A 70 9.45 33.84 7.69
N ASP A 71 10.31 34.77 7.26
CA ASP A 71 9.92 36.12 6.89
C ASP A 71 10.04 36.30 5.36
N ALA A 72 9.16 37.15 4.84
CA ALA A 72 8.59 37.09 3.50
C ALA A 72 9.54 37.42 2.32
N SER A 73 9.14 36.89 1.15
CA SER A 73 9.72 36.98 -0.20
C SER A 73 10.03 38.41 -0.72
N PRO A 74 10.68 38.58 -1.90
CA PRO A 74 9.91 38.51 -3.15
C PRO A 74 10.61 37.78 -4.31
N ALA A 75 9.79 37.53 -5.33
CA ALA A 75 10.01 36.73 -6.51
C ALA A 75 11.09 37.27 -7.45
N ASP A 76 11.83 36.34 -8.06
CA ASP A 76 12.42 36.56 -9.38
C ASP A 76 12.04 35.40 -10.31
N SER A 77 11.68 35.82 -11.52
CA SER A 77 11.18 34.98 -12.60
C SER A 77 12.32 34.16 -13.19
N GLU A 78 12.27 32.84 -13.06
CA GLU A 78 13.17 31.96 -13.80
C GLU A 78 12.39 30.83 -14.48
N SER A 79 12.70 30.66 -15.76
CA SER A 79 12.09 29.73 -16.70
C SER A 79 12.06 28.28 -16.16
N PRO A 80 11.11 27.43 -16.59
CA PRO A 80 10.98 26.07 -16.09
C PRO A 80 12.09 25.18 -16.66
N GLN A 81 13.29 25.22 -16.05
CA GLN A 81 14.29 24.19 -16.29
C GLN A 81 13.93 22.91 -15.51
N PRO A 82 14.09 21.72 -16.13
CA PRO A 82 13.84 20.45 -15.46
C PRO A 82 14.82 20.33 -14.29
N LYS A 83 14.28 20.16 -13.07
CA LYS A 83 15.07 19.98 -11.85
C LYS A 83 15.72 18.59 -11.84
N ASP A 84 16.79 18.42 -12.62
CA ASP A 84 17.68 17.25 -12.52
C ASP A 84 18.52 17.36 -11.24
N HIS A 85 17.89 17.01 -10.11
CA HIS A 85 18.56 16.91 -8.81
C HIS A 85 19.40 15.63 -8.76
N LEU A 86 20.45 15.58 -9.58
CA LEU A 86 21.55 14.65 -9.36
C LEU A 86 22.27 15.05 -8.07
N SER A 87 22.61 14.07 -7.24
CA SER A 87 23.49 14.32 -6.10
C SER A 87 24.86 14.78 -6.61
N GLU A 88 25.57 15.60 -5.83
CA GLU A 88 26.93 16.05 -6.19
C GLU A 88 27.87 14.87 -6.50
N SER A 89 27.70 13.77 -5.78
CA SER A 89 28.40 12.50 -6.02
C SER A 89 28.04 11.83 -7.35
N ASP A 90 26.82 12.00 -7.85
CA ASP A 90 26.40 11.42 -9.12
C ASP A 90 26.87 12.31 -10.29
N ARG A 91 26.86 13.65 -10.11
CA ARG A 91 27.42 14.60 -11.09
C ARG A 91 28.92 14.40 -11.32
N THR A 92 29.67 14.19 -10.25
CA THR A 92 31.12 13.90 -10.32
C THR A 92 31.40 12.56 -10.99
N VAL A 93 30.59 11.53 -10.72
CA VAL A 93 30.66 10.24 -11.43
C VAL A 93 30.34 10.40 -12.91
N GLU A 94 29.33 11.21 -13.26
CA GLU A 94 28.96 11.50 -14.64
C GLU A 94 30.09 12.22 -15.38
N MET A 95 30.71 13.22 -14.76
CA MET A 95 31.89 13.91 -15.27
C MET A 95 33.08 12.96 -15.50
N LEU A 96 33.34 12.03 -14.58
CA LEU A 96 34.41 11.04 -14.78
C LEU A 96 34.12 10.10 -15.96
N PHE A 97 32.85 9.70 -16.15
CA PHE A 97 32.47 8.89 -17.30
C PHE A 97 32.50 9.68 -18.61
N SER A 98 32.17 10.97 -18.63
CA SER A 98 32.30 11.81 -19.82
C SER A 98 33.76 12.02 -20.24
N GLN A 99 34.68 11.98 -19.27
CA GLN A 99 36.13 11.96 -19.51
C GLN A 99 36.67 10.58 -19.94
N GLY A 100 35.81 9.57 -20.11
CA GLY A 100 36.21 8.23 -20.53
C GLY A 100 36.85 7.37 -19.43
N CYS A 101 36.73 7.77 -18.16
CA CYS A 101 37.29 6.98 -17.06
C CYS A 101 36.57 5.63 -16.91
N SER A 102 37.34 4.57 -16.66
CA SER A 102 36.78 3.24 -16.39
C SER A 102 36.13 3.16 -15.00
N VAL A 103 35.19 2.23 -14.82
CA VAL A 103 34.55 1.95 -13.51
C VAL A 103 35.56 1.64 -12.41
N ARG A 104 36.73 1.07 -12.73
CA ARG A 104 37.79 0.81 -11.74
C ARG A 104 38.37 2.10 -11.18
N VAL A 105 38.57 3.11 -12.03
CA VAL A 105 39.07 4.43 -11.62
C VAL A 105 37.99 5.14 -10.81
N VAL A 106 36.74 5.16 -11.28
CA VAL A 106 35.66 5.79 -10.52
C VAL A 106 35.47 5.15 -9.13
N GLN A 107 35.67 3.84 -9.01
CA GLN A 107 35.60 3.13 -7.73
C GLN A 107 36.67 3.56 -6.73
N SER A 108 37.86 3.98 -7.18
CA SER A 108 38.91 4.47 -6.27
C SER A 108 38.57 5.83 -5.67
N TRP A 109 37.84 6.67 -6.41
CA TRP A 109 37.35 7.97 -5.95
C TRP A 109 36.09 7.83 -5.07
N PHE A 110 35.28 6.79 -5.29
CA PHE A 110 34.05 6.53 -4.55
C PHE A 110 34.03 5.13 -3.92
N PRO A 111 34.84 4.88 -2.87
CA PRO A 111 34.90 3.57 -2.21
C PRO A 111 33.56 3.14 -1.58
N ASN A 112 32.74 4.11 -1.18
CA ASN A 112 31.43 3.88 -0.56
C ASN A 112 30.34 3.45 -1.55
N LYS A 113 30.54 3.65 -2.87
CA LYS A 113 29.57 3.20 -3.88
C LYS A 113 29.90 1.76 -4.31
N PRO A 114 28.91 0.85 -4.36
CA PRO A 114 29.17 -0.52 -4.78
C PRO A 114 29.46 -0.57 -6.28
N LYS A 115 30.40 -1.43 -6.67
CA LYS A 115 30.85 -1.61 -8.06
C LYS A 115 29.71 -1.94 -9.02
N SER A 116 28.72 -2.70 -8.56
CA SER A 116 27.50 -3.01 -9.32
C SER A 116 26.66 -1.76 -9.65
N SER A 117 26.61 -0.78 -8.74
CA SER A 117 25.96 0.50 -9.01
C SER A 117 26.73 1.29 -10.06
N LEU A 118 28.06 1.34 -9.99
CA LEU A 118 28.88 2.05 -10.97
C LEU A 118 28.76 1.46 -12.38
N TYR A 119 28.73 0.13 -12.52
CA TYR A 119 28.47 -0.50 -13.83
C TYR A 119 27.07 -0.17 -14.37
N ARG A 120 26.05 -0.12 -13.50
CA ARG A 120 24.70 0.32 -13.89
C ARG A 120 24.69 1.79 -14.32
N MET A 121 25.40 2.64 -13.59
CA MET A 121 25.55 4.07 -13.90
C MET A 121 26.28 4.28 -15.24
N GLN A 122 27.36 3.53 -15.49
CA GLN A 122 28.07 3.56 -16.78
C GLN A 122 27.16 3.11 -17.93
N LYS A 123 26.39 2.04 -17.74
CA LYS A 123 25.43 1.56 -18.74
C LYS A 123 24.33 2.60 -19.01
N ASN A 124 23.82 3.26 -17.97
CA ASN A 124 22.86 4.34 -18.13
C ASN A 124 23.47 5.50 -18.90
N PHE A 125 24.71 5.90 -18.57
CA PHE A 125 25.41 6.98 -19.23
C PHE A 125 25.61 6.70 -20.72
N GLN A 126 26.01 5.48 -21.09
CA GLN A 126 26.14 5.07 -22.48
C GLN A 126 24.81 5.04 -23.24
N ALA A 127 23.70 4.75 -22.56
CA ALA A 127 22.39 4.61 -23.19
C ALA A 127 21.60 5.92 -23.26
N TYR A 128 21.73 6.79 -22.25
CA TYR A 128 20.88 7.97 -22.05
C TYR A 128 21.67 9.28 -21.93
N GLY A 129 23.01 9.23 -21.94
CA GLY A 129 23.85 10.40 -21.69
C GLY A 129 23.91 10.84 -20.22
N SER A 130 23.15 10.20 -19.33
CA SER A 130 23.16 10.48 -17.88
C SER A 130 23.37 9.22 -17.07
N VAL A 131 24.02 9.39 -15.92
CA VAL A 131 24.23 8.34 -14.92
C VAL A 131 22.91 7.83 -14.33
N ARG A 132 21.87 8.66 -14.29
CA ARG A 132 20.52 8.26 -13.89
C ARG A 132 19.66 7.95 -15.10
N LYS A 133 18.71 7.03 -14.88
CA LYS A 133 17.72 6.73 -15.89
C LYS A 133 16.74 7.90 -15.98
N PRO A 134 16.46 8.45 -17.17
CA PRO A 134 15.52 9.55 -17.31
C PRO A 134 14.12 9.13 -16.84
N GLU A 135 13.38 10.09 -16.27
CA GLU A 135 12.10 9.80 -15.59
C GLU A 135 11.05 9.20 -16.53
N LEU A 136 11.05 9.64 -17.79
CA LEU A 136 10.18 9.14 -18.84
C LEU A 136 10.32 7.63 -19.08
N MET A 137 11.50 7.07 -18.78
CA MET A 137 11.78 5.65 -18.93
C MET A 137 11.66 4.85 -17.64
N TYR A 138 11.27 5.47 -16.52
CA TYR A 138 10.94 4.69 -15.34
C TYR A 138 9.82 3.72 -15.65
N LYS A 139 10.02 2.45 -15.26
CA LYS A 139 8.96 1.45 -15.39
C LYS A 139 7.81 1.92 -14.51
N LYS A 140 6.71 2.37 -15.14
CA LYS A 140 5.47 2.68 -14.44
C LYS A 140 5.07 1.42 -13.67
N LYS A 141 5.02 1.52 -12.34
CA LYS A 141 4.65 0.39 -11.49
C LYS A 141 3.13 0.28 -11.45
N GLY A 142 2.62 -0.93 -11.57
CA GLY A 142 1.20 -1.25 -11.42
C GLY A 142 0.45 -1.42 -12.74
N ARG A 143 -0.83 -1.78 -12.63
CA ARG A 143 -1.76 -1.83 -13.76
C ARG A 143 -2.00 -0.40 -14.27
N PRO A 144 -2.17 -0.19 -15.59
CA PRO A 144 -2.67 1.08 -16.11
C PRO A 144 -3.91 1.52 -15.34
N SER A 145 -4.04 2.82 -15.08
CA SER A 145 -5.25 3.38 -14.47
C SER A 145 -6.46 2.94 -15.30
N ALA A 146 -7.50 2.43 -14.64
CA ALA A 146 -8.76 2.09 -15.30
C ALA A 146 -9.46 3.34 -15.86
N VAL A 147 -9.17 4.51 -15.29
CA VAL A 147 -9.67 5.80 -15.74
C VAL A 147 -8.66 6.43 -16.68
N THR A 148 -9.05 6.67 -17.92
CA THR A 148 -8.24 7.36 -18.93
C THR A 148 -8.19 8.87 -18.65
N PRO A 149 -7.23 9.61 -19.24
CA PRO A 149 -7.16 11.06 -19.09
C PRO A 149 -8.44 11.77 -19.56
N GLU A 150 -9.04 11.33 -20.66
CA GLU A 150 -10.30 11.89 -21.19
C GLU A 150 -11.47 11.73 -20.21
N MET A 151 -11.60 10.55 -19.59
CA MET A 151 -12.61 10.29 -18.57
C MET A 151 -12.39 11.17 -17.33
N LYS A 152 -11.13 11.45 -16.99
CA LYS A 152 -10.77 12.33 -15.87
C LYS A 152 -11.17 13.78 -16.17
N GLU A 153 -10.91 14.27 -17.38
CA GLU A 153 -11.30 15.63 -17.80
C GLU A 153 -12.83 15.78 -17.78
N TRP A 154 -13.56 14.80 -18.31
CA TRP A 154 -15.02 14.82 -18.30
C TRP A 154 -15.60 14.84 -16.88
N LEU A 155 -15.09 13.99 -15.98
CA LEU A 155 -15.49 14.02 -14.56
C LEU A 155 -15.22 15.38 -13.91
N MET A 156 -14.13 16.03 -14.28
CA MET A 156 -13.75 17.33 -13.74
C MET A 156 -14.67 18.45 -14.23
N GLU A 157 -15.07 18.42 -15.49
CA GLU A 157 -16.06 19.34 -16.07
C GLU A 157 -17.41 19.18 -15.35
N LEU A 158 -17.87 17.94 -15.18
CA LEU A 158 -19.11 17.60 -14.49
C LEU A 158 -19.17 18.12 -13.04
N VAL A 159 -18.05 18.07 -12.32
CA VAL A 159 -17.94 18.57 -10.93
C VAL A 159 -17.76 20.09 -10.89
N LYS A 160 -17.10 20.69 -11.90
CA LYS A 160 -16.96 22.14 -12.03
C LYS A 160 -18.29 22.83 -12.34
N ASP A 161 -19.15 22.18 -13.13
CA ASP A 161 -20.49 22.66 -13.49
C ASP A 161 -21.47 22.70 -12.29
N GLY A 162 -20.99 22.42 -11.08
CA GLY A 162 -21.72 22.72 -9.85
C GLY A 162 -22.72 21.65 -9.45
N LYS A 163 -22.73 20.50 -10.13
CA LYS A 163 -23.48 19.32 -9.69
C LYS A 163 -22.77 18.72 -8.48
N GLU A 164 -23.27 19.01 -7.28
CA GLU A 164 -22.88 18.32 -6.05
C GLU A 164 -23.40 16.88 -6.10
N MET A 165 -22.69 16.04 -6.87
CA MET A 165 -23.01 14.64 -7.01
C MET A 165 -22.20 13.81 -6.04
N TRP A 166 -22.82 12.80 -5.46
CA TRP A 166 -22.13 11.90 -4.55
C TRP A 166 -21.11 11.08 -5.34
N GLN A 167 -20.07 10.59 -4.67
CA GLN A 167 -19.06 9.76 -5.32
C GLN A 167 -19.66 8.51 -5.98
N ARG A 168 -20.77 7.99 -5.46
CA ARG A 168 -21.50 6.85 -6.05
C ARG A 168 -22.14 7.24 -7.39
N ASP A 169 -22.73 8.43 -7.47
CA ASP A 169 -23.36 8.93 -8.69
C ASP A 169 -22.31 9.18 -9.77
N LEU A 170 -21.14 9.70 -9.38
CA LEU A 170 -20.00 9.86 -10.30
C LEU A 170 -19.48 8.53 -10.85
N VAL A 171 -19.49 7.47 -10.04
CA VAL A 171 -19.17 6.11 -10.52
C VAL A 171 -20.23 5.63 -11.51
N TYR A 172 -21.51 5.86 -11.23
CA TYR A 172 -22.62 5.46 -12.10
C TYR A 172 -22.58 6.19 -13.45
N GLU A 173 -22.33 7.50 -13.45
CA GLU A 173 -22.15 8.33 -14.64
C GLU A 173 -20.95 7.86 -15.48
N LEU A 174 -19.84 7.51 -14.84
CA LEU A 174 -18.68 6.97 -15.55
C LEU A 174 -18.96 5.59 -16.15
N PHE A 175 -19.76 4.77 -15.47
CA PHE A 175 -20.20 3.48 -15.96
C PHE A 175 -21.16 3.61 -17.15
N THR A 176 -22.17 4.49 -17.06
CA THR A 176 -23.16 4.67 -18.14
C THR A 176 -22.55 5.27 -19.39
N LYS A 177 -21.64 6.24 -19.26
CA LYS A 177 -21.03 6.92 -20.41
C LYS A 177 -19.87 6.15 -21.04
N PHE A 178 -19.03 5.50 -20.23
CA PHE A 178 -17.79 4.87 -20.70
C PHE A 178 -17.73 3.36 -20.49
N GLY A 179 -18.72 2.74 -19.83
CA GLY A 179 -18.72 1.31 -19.53
C GLY A 179 -17.65 0.88 -18.52
N VAL A 180 -17.05 1.84 -17.79
CA VAL A 180 -15.91 1.56 -16.90
C VAL A 180 -16.38 1.42 -15.46
N PHE A 181 -16.07 0.27 -14.86
CA PHE A 181 -16.36 0.00 -13.46
C PHE A 181 -15.20 0.43 -12.57
N VAL A 182 -15.43 1.41 -11.69
CA VAL A 182 -14.45 1.93 -10.74
C VAL A 182 -15.03 1.98 -9.34
N SER A 183 -14.17 1.82 -8.33
CA SER A 183 -14.58 1.99 -6.94
C SER A 183 -14.74 3.49 -6.60
N ALA A 184 -15.62 3.80 -5.64
CA ALA A 184 -15.73 5.16 -5.09
C ALA A 184 -14.39 5.69 -4.56
N SER A 185 -13.52 4.82 -4.05
CA SER A 185 -12.16 5.16 -3.62
C SER A 185 -11.25 5.62 -4.76
N THR A 186 -11.48 5.14 -5.99
CA THR A 186 -10.76 5.58 -7.18
C THR A 186 -11.16 7.01 -7.55
N ILE A 187 -12.47 7.29 -7.55
CA ILE A 187 -13.01 8.65 -7.76
C ILE A 187 -12.51 9.62 -6.68
N SER A 188 -12.53 9.21 -5.40
CA SER A 188 -12.02 10.04 -4.30
C SER A 188 -10.54 10.39 -4.47
N ARG A 189 -9.69 9.45 -4.93
CA ARG A 189 -8.28 9.73 -5.23
C ARG A 189 -8.13 10.71 -6.39
N LEU A 190 -8.90 10.53 -7.46
CA LEU A 190 -8.89 11.43 -8.62
C LEU A 190 -9.29 12.86 -8.24
N LEU A 191 -10.35 13.02 -7.44
CA LEU A 191 -10.80 14.34 -6.97
C LEU A 191 -9.76 15.00 -6.05
N LYS A 192 -9.10 14.22 -5.18
CA LYS A 192 -8.00 14.70 -4.32
C LYS A 192 -6.77 15.14 -5.12
N GLU A 193 -6.36 14.36 -6.13
CA GLU A 193 -5.24 14.73 -7.02
C GLU A 193 -5.48 16.03 -7.78
N GLN A 194 -6.73 16.45 -7.93
CA GLN A 194 -7.12 17.65 -8.66
C GLN A 194 -7.52 18.81 -7.73
N ASN A 195 -7.31 18.67 -6.41
CA ASN A 195 -7.69 19.66 -5.40
C ASN A 195 -9.18 20.05 -5.42
N VAL A 196 -10.06 19.20 -5.96
CA VAL A 196 -11.51 19.41 -5.92
C VAL A 196 -12.05 18.80 -4.63
N VAL A 197 -11.67 19.39 -3.50
CA VAL A 197 -12.28 19.07 -2.21
C VAL A 197 -13.39 20.08 -1.97
N LYS A 198 -14.48 19.99 -2.76
CA LYS A 198 -15.76 20.48 -2.25
C LYS A 198 -16.21 19.47 -1.19
N LYS A 199 -16.53 20.00 -0.02
CA LYS A 199 -16.93 19.29 1.20
C LYS A 199 -18.21 18.50 0.91
N MET A 200 -18.09 17.30 0.35
CA MET A 200 -19.21 16.36 0.27
C MET A 200 -19.46 15.80 1.68
N GLY A 201 -20.71 15.92 2.14
CA GLY A 201 -21.15 15.58 3.48
C GLY A 201 -20.75 14.16 3.89
N SER A 202 -20.39 14.03 5.18
CA SER A 202 -20.18 12.74 5.81
C SER A 202 -21.47 11.92 5.74
N VAL A 203 -21.35 10.65 5.37
CA VAL A 203 -22.47 9.71 5.36
C VAL A 203 -22.94 9.51 6.80
N GLU A 204 -24.11 10.05 7.15
CA GLU A 204 -24.89 9.50 8.25
C GLU A 204 -25.48 8.17 7.76
N SER A 205 -25.13 7.11 8.47
CA SER A 205 -25.78 5.82 8.39
C SER A 205 -27.24 6.02 8.83
N VAL A 206 -28.17 5.89 7.89
CA VAL A 206 -29.58 5.72 8.23
C VAL A 206 -29.74 4.28 8.72
N ASP A 207 -29.60 4.10 10.02
CA ASP A 207 -30.08 2.93 10.72
C ASP A 207 -31.61 2.90 10.58
N THR A 208 -32.10 1.78 10.09
CA THR A 208 -33.52 1.51 9.86
C THR A 208 -34.12 1.04 11.18
N ASP A 209 -34.58 1.97 12.01
CA ASP A 209 -35.49 1.67 13.12
C ASP A 209 -36.90 2.10 12.70
N MET A 210 -37.65 1.13 12.18
CA MET A 210 -39.10 1.20 12.02
C MET A 210 -39.74 1.20 13.40
N ALA A 211 -40.08 2.40 13.89
CA ALA A 211 -40.96 2.57 15.03
C ALA A 211 -42.41 2.30 14.60
N SER A 212 -43.00 1.26 15.19
CA SER A 212 -44.41 0.93 15.16
C SER A 212 -45.02 1.29 16.51
N ASP A 213 -46.02 2.18 16.49
CA ASP A 213 -47.08 2.50 17.47
C ASP A 213 -48.05 3.39 16.65
N ASP A 214 -49.38 3.29 16.69
CA ASP A 214 -50.32 2.56 17.52
C ASP A 214 -51.68 2.54 16.79
N GLU A 215 -52.46 1.49 17.06
CA GLU A 215 -53.93 1.38 17.24
C GLU A 215 -54.92 1.93 16.17
N GLU A 216 -56.19 1.53 16.07
CA GLU A 216 -57.08 0.39 16.41
C GLU A 216 -58.39 0.75 15.65
N ASP A 217 -59.16 -0.22 15.15
CA ASP A 217 -60.64 -0.14 15.07
C ASP A 217 -61.20 -1.50 14.60
N GLU A 218 -62.05 -2.07 15.46
CA GLU A 218 -62.87 -3.28 15.34
C GLU A 218 -63.97 -3.08 14.25
N ASP A 219 -64.59 -4.05 13.56
CA ASP A 219 -65.38 -5.20 14.02
C ASP A 219 -66.00 -5.96 12.80
N GLU A 220 -66.62 -7.11 13.10
CA GLU A 220 -67.62 -7.91 12.34
C GLU A 220 -67.19 -9.12 11.48
N ASP A 221 -67.15 -10.27 12.14
CA ASP A 221 -67.89 -11.53 11.87
C ASP A 221 -68.20 -11.96 10.41
N THR A 222 -67.61 -13.09 10.01
CA THR A 222 -68.40 -14.30 9.63
C THR A 222 -67.50 -15.54 9.56
N PRO A 223 -67.94 -16.70 10.09
CA PRO A 223 -67.20 -17.96 10.05
C PRO A 223 -67.53 -18.77 8.80
N VAL A 224 -66.71 -19.79 8.51
CA VAL A 224 -67.07 -21.13 7.95
C VAL A 224 -66.09 -21.63 6.86
N THR A 225 -65.32 -22.66 7.28
CA THR A 225 -64.83 -23.85 6.55
C THR A 225 -63.70 -23.77 5.51
N ASN A 226 -62.54 -24.31 5.93
CA ASN A 226 -61.74 -25.27 5.15
C ASN A 226 -62.64 -26.39 4.59
N PRO A 227 -62.42 -26.87 3.35
CA PRO A 227 -61.33 -27.83 3.14
C PRO A 227 -60.68 -27.74 1.74
N ASN A 228 -59.44 -28.22 1.63
CA ASN A 228 -59.02 -29.30 0.72
C ASN A 228 -57.58 -29.11 0.25
N LEU A 229 -56.82 -30.18 0.46
CA LEU A 229 -55.41 -30.36 0.21
C LEU A 229 -55.11 -30.42 -1.30
N ASP A 230 -53.93 -29.95 -1.71
CA ASP A 230 -53.08 -30.75 -2.58
C ASP A 230 -51.58 -30.37 -2.46
N PRO A 231 -50.70 -31.26 -1.96
CA PRO A 231 -49.27 -31.02 -1.85
C PRO A 231 -48.50 -31.80 -2.92
N LEU A 232 -48.63 -31.44 -4.21
CA LEU A 232 -47.93 -32.16 -5.29
C LEU A 232 -47.32 -31.25 -6.36
N LEU A 233 -46.42 -30.36 -5.95
CA LEU A 233 -45.45 -29.74 -6.85
C LEU A 233 -44.08 -29.62 -6.15
N ARG A 234 -43.53 -30.77 -5.80
CA ARG A 234 -42.09 -30.94 -5.58
C ARG A 234 -41.61 -32.06 -6.51
N TRP A 235 -40.76 -31.66 -7.45
CA TRP A 235 -39.88 -32.45 -8.34
C TRP A 235 -40.38 -32.62 -9.79
N ALA A 236 -39.86 -31.73 -10.64
CA ALA A 236 -39.38 -32.05 -11.98
C ALA A 236 -38.06 -31.30 -12.18
#